data_AF-A0A4Y2CDU5-F1
#
_entry.id   AF-A0A4Y2CDU5-F1
#
_cell.length_a   1.000
_cell.length_b   1.000
_cell.length_c   1.000
_cell.angle_alpha   90.00
_cell.angle_beta   90.00
_cell.angle_gamma   90.00
#
_symmetry.space_group_name_H-M   'P 1'
#
loop_
_entity.id
_entity.type
_entity.pdbx_description
1 polymer ?
#
loop_
_entity_poly.entity_id
_entity_poly.type
_entity_poly.pdbx_seq_one_letter_code
_entity_poly.pdbx_strand_id
1 'polypeptide(L)'
;MGMLFVSALLALLFVFVRADTPANCTYEDIRGTWAFYEGERSGNSSLECSKYKGPSVNIFKIELLFPDIAVDEAGNKGFWTLIYNQGFEVQINYRKYFAFSLYKKTSEGNITSYCDAVSPGWSHDILGRNWACYNARKLAPLVGPKHHEDNHL
;
A
#
# COMPACT_ATOMS: atom_id res chain seq x y z
N MET A 1 17.76 -0.07 -46.66
CA MET A 1 17.26 1.17 -46.02
C MET A 1 16.10 0.95 -45.05
N GLY A 2 15.13 0.08 -45.34
CA GLY A 2 13.93 -0.08 -44.49
C GLY A 2 14.14 -0.74 -43.11
N MET A 3 15.08 -1.69 -42.98
CA MET A 3 15.29 -2.45 -41.73
C MET A 3 15.91 -1.60 -40.60
N LEU A 4 16.74 -0.61 -40.95
CA LEU A 4 17.31 0.36 -40.01
C LEU A 4 16.26 1.36 -39.51
N PHE A 5 15.32 1.74 -40.37
CA PHE A 5 14.22 2.64 -40.02
C PHE A 5 13.23 1.99 -39.04
N VAL A 6 12.90 0.71 -39.24
CA VAL A 6 12.04 -0.06 -38.33
C VAL A 6 12.71 -0.27 -36.97
N SER A 7 14.03 -0.51 -36.95
CA SER A 7 14.80 -0.67 -35.71
C SER A 7 14.87 0.64 -34.91
N ALA A 8 15.03 1.78 -35.58
CA ALA A 8 15.02 3.10 -34.94
C ALA A 8 13.63 3.47 -34.37
N LEU A 9 12.55 3.08 -35.06
CA LEU A 9 11.18 3.30 -34.60
C LEU A 9 10.83 2.44 -33.37
N LEU A 10 11.35 1.21 -33.30
CA LEU A 10 11.17 0.31 -32.16
C LEU A 10 11.94 0.79 -30.92
N ALA A 11 13.12 1.40 -31.11
CA ALA A 11 13.91 2.00 -30.03
C ALA A 11 13.23 3.23 -29.39
N LEU A 12 12.41 3.97 -30.15
CA LEU A 12 11.62 5.11 -29.66
C LEU A 12 10.40 4.71 -28.81
N LEU A 13 10.01 3.43 -28.80
CA LEU A 13 8.89 2.91 -28.01
C LEU A 13 9.28 2.50 -26.58
N PHE A 14 10.57 2.60 -26.21
CA PHE A 14 11.00 2.40 -24.82
C PHE A 14 10.66 3.63 -23.98
N VAL A 15 9.39 3.73 -23.59
CA VAL A 15 8.97 4.64 -22.52
C VAL A 15 9.51 4.09 -21.21
N PHE A 16 10.34 4.86 -20.52
CA PHE A 16 10.75 4.55 -19.15
C PHE A 16 9.54 4.70 -18.22
N VAL A 17 8.81 3.59 -17.99
CA VAL A 17 7.74 3.55 -17.00
C VAL A 17 8.38 3.38 -15.63
N ARG A 18 8.28 4.42 -14.80
CA ARG A 18 8.58 4.35 -13.36
C ARG A 18 7.33 3.77 -12.67
N ALA A 19 7.43 2.54 -12.16
CA ALA A 19 6.32 1.85 -11.51
C ALA A 19 6.33 1.98 -9.97
N ASP A 20 7.47 2.37 -9.38
CA ASP A 20 7.62 2.51 -7.93
C ASP A 20 6.96 3.80 -7.43
N THR A 21 6.33 3.70 -6.26
CA THR A 21 5.92 4.88 -5.51
C THR A 21 7.14 5.54 -4.86
N PRO A 22 7.08 6.86 -4.61
CA PRO A 22 8.09 7.59 -3.84
C PRO A 22 8.20 7.18 -2.36
N ALA A 23 7.33 6.30 -1.84
CA ALA A 23 7.41 5.89 -0.45
C ALA A 23 8.72 5.13 -0.16
N ASN A 24 9.34 5.40 0.99
CA ASN A 24 10.55 4.73 1.43
C ASN A 24 10.44 4.33 2.91
N CYS A 25 9.60 3.32 3.17
CA CYS A 25 9.30 2.84 4.50
C CYS A 25 10.01 1.52 4.79
N THR A 26 10.60 1.39 5.98
CA THR A 26 11.28 0.17 6.42
C THR A 26 10.31 -0.75 7.13
N TYR A 27 10.72 -2.01 7.30
CA TYR A 27 10.00 -3.00 8.09
C TYR A 27 9.69 -2.50 9.52
N GLU A 28 10.67 -1.86 10.14
CA GLU A 28 10.56 -1.30 11.50
C GLU A 28 9.56 -0.13 11.57
N ASP A 29 9.41 0.64 10.50
CA ASP A 29 8.39 1.69 10.44
C ASP A 29 6.98 1.09 10.38
N ILE A 30 6.81 -0.08 9.76
CA ILE A 30 5.50 -0.70 9.55
C ILE A 30 5.07 -1.55 10.74
N ARG A 31 5.95 -2.36 11.35
CA ARG A 31 5.56 -3.23 12.47
C ARG A 31 4.96 -2.43 13.63
N GLY A 32 3.93 -2.97 14.30
CA GLY A 32 3.23 -2.31 15.40
C GLY A 32 1.71 -2.40 15.27
N THR A 33 0.99 -1.62 16.07
CA THR A 33 -0.48 -1.62 16.11
C THR A 33 -1.05 -0.65 15.09
N TRP A 34 -1.97 -1.10 14.25
CA TRP A 34 -2.65 -0.32 13.23
C TRP A 34 -4.16 -0.35 13.43
N ALA A 35 -4.83 0.79 13.19
CA ALA A 35 -6.27 0.86 13.01
C ALA A 35 -6.60 0.79 11.51
N PHE A 36 -7.48 -0.14 11.14
CA PHE A 36 -8.00 -0.31 9.79
C PHE A 36 -9.42 0.25 9.71
N TYR A 37 -9.71 0.94 8.62
CA TYR A 37 -11.00 1.57 8.33
C TYR A 37 -11.46 1.09 6.96
N GLU A 38 -12.24 0.02 6.94
CA GLU A 38 -12.69 -0.68 5.73
C GLU A 38 -14.16 -0.32 5.40
N GLY A 39 -14.42 -0.13 4.11
CA GLY A 39 -15.75 0.12 3.57
C GLY A 39 -16.63 -1.13 3.52
N GLU A 40 -17.74 -1.02 2.79
CA GLU A 40 -18.63 -2.15 2.56
C GLU A 40 -17.96 -3.24 1.71
N ARG A 41 -18.14 -4.50 2.10
CA ARG A 41 -17.57 -5.67 1.43
C ARG A 41 -18.46 -6.19 0.30
N SER A 42 -19.03 -5.28 -0.48
CA SER A 42 -20.00 -5.57 -1.55
C SER A 42 -19.41 -5.41 -2.96
N GLY A 43 -18.16 -4.96 -3.07
CA GLY A 43 -17.49 -4.73 -4.35
C GLY A 43 -16.99 -6.00 -5.04
N ASN A 44 -16.50 -5.80 -6.26
CA ASN A 44 -15.80 -6.81 -7.06
C ASN A 44 -14.37 -6.35 -7.40
N SER A 45 -13.64 -7.14 -8.18
CA SER A 45 -12.24 -6.87 -8.53
C SER A 45 -12.01 -5.62 -9.38
N SER A 46 -13.06 -4.99 -9.92
CA SER A 46 -12.98 -3.73 -10.67
C SER A 46 -13.24 -2.50 -9.78
N LEU A 47 -13.21 -2.65 -8.46
CA LEU A 47 -13.46 -1.58 -7.51
C LEU A 47 -12.33 -0.53 -7.50
N GLU A 48 -12.68 0.72 -7.77
CA GLU A 48 -11.77 1.87 -7.80
C GLU A 48 -11.63 2.52 -6.41
N CYS A 49 -10.48 2.32 -5.76
CA CYS A 49 -10.23 2.82 -4.40
C CYS A 49 -9.44 4.12 -4.32
N SER A 50 -8.90 4.61 -5.45
CA SER A 50 -8.00 5.78 -5.50
C SER A 50 -8.53 7.06 -4.82
N LYS A 51 -9.86 7.21 -4.71
CA LYS A 51 -10.53 8.37 -4.09
C LYS A 51 -11.35 8.01 -2.86
N TYR A 52 -11.14 6.83 -2.27
CA TYR A 52 -11.92 6.39 -1.12
C TYR A 52 -11.67 7.27 0.11
N LYS A 53 -12.74 7.92 0.58
CA LYS A 53 -12.74 8.80 1.77
C LYS A 53 -13.71 8.31 2.85
N GLY A 54 -14.28 7.11 2.68
CA GLY A 54 -15.37 6.59 3.49
C GLY A 54 -16.71 6.59 2.75
N PRO A 55 -17.80 6.16 3.43
CA PRO A 55 -17.82 5.76 4.84
C PRO A 55 -17.06 4.46 5.09
N SER A 56 -16.47 4.34 6.28
CA SER A 56 -15.88 3.09 6.78
C SER A 56 -16.86 2.45 7.74
N VAL A 57 -17.24 1.22 7.46
CA VAL A 57 -18.26 0.48 8.22
C VAL A 57 -17.64 -0.61 9.09
N ASN A 58 -16.45 -1.10 8.72
CA ASN A 58 -15.67 -2.04 9.51
C ASN A 58 -14.42 -1.34 10.04
N ILE A 59 -14.32 -1.21 11.37
CA ILE A 59 -13.18 -0.59 12.04
C ILE A 59 -12.64 -1.57 13.07
N PHE A 60 -11.35 -1.89 12.97
CA PHE A 60 -10.71 -2.89 13.82
C PHE A 60 -9.21 -2.62 13.91
N LYS A 61 -8.55 -3.21 14.89
CA LYS A 61 -7.09 -3.13 15.03
C LYS A 61 -6.41 -4.44 14.65
N ILE A 62 -5.21 -4.30 14.09
CA ILE A 62 -4.29 -5.41 13.87
C ILE A 62 -2.92 -5.02 14.43
N GLU A 63 -2.33 -5.91 15.21
CA GLU A 63 -0.93 -5.84 15.61
C GLU A 63 -0.06 -6.63 14.62
N LEU A 64 0.91 -5.95 14.03
CA LEU A 64 1.89 -6.50 13.09
C LEU A 64 3.19 -6.78 13.83
N LEU A 65 3.44 -8.05 14.12
CA LEU A 65 4.54 -8.54 14.94
C LEU A 65 5.64 -9.19 14.08
N PHE A 66 6.85 -9.19 14.62
CA PHE A 66 7.95 -9.93 14.01
C PHE A 66 7.74 -11.45 14.09
N PRO A 67 8.16 -12.23 13.06
CA PRO A 67 8.68 -11.76 11.77
C PRO A 67 7.60 -11.37 10.76
N ASP A 68 6.41 -11.97 10.87
CA ASP A 68 5.36 -11.87 9.86
C ASP A 68 3.98 -12.14 10.47
N ILE A 69 3.81 -12.00 11.79
CA ILE A 69 2.58 -12.41 12.49
C ILE A 69 1.62 -11.22 12.57
N ALA A 70 0.38 -11.40 12.10
CA ALA A 70 -0.70 -10.44 12.30
C ALA A 70 -1.67 -10.97 13.37
N VAL A 71 -2.07 -10.13 14.33
CA VAL A 71 -3.04 -10.50 15.39
C VAL A 71 -4.13 -9.44 15.51
N ASP A 72 -5.40 -9.83 15.51
CA ASP A 72 -6.52 -8.91 15.73
C ASP A 72 -7.00 -8.89 17.19
N GLU A 73 -7.95 -8.00 17.50
CA GLU A 73 -8.52 -7.82 18.85
C GLU A 73 -9.26 -9.07 19.38
N ALA A 74 -9.67 -9.99 18.49
CA ALA A 74 -10.31 -11.25 18.87
C ALA A 74 -9.29 -12.39 19.06
N GLY A 75 -7.99 -12.13 18.85
CA GLY A 75 -6.93 -13.12 18.95
C GLY A 75 -6.79 -14.02 17.72
N ASN A 76 -7.46 -13.70 16.60
CA ASN A 76 -7.20 -14.39 15.35
C ASN A 76 -5.76 -14.11 14.91
N LYS A 77 -5.12 -15.10 14.33
CA LYS A 77 -3.76 -14.98 13.82
C LYS A 77 -3.75 -15.11 12.29
N GLY A 78 -2.92 -14.28 11.68
CA GLY A 78 -2.66 -14.27 10.26
C GLY A 78 -1.20 -13.92 9.99
N PHE A 79 -0.93 -13.53 8.76
CA PHE A 79 0.41 -13.15 8.31
C PHE A 79 0.43 -11.75 7.72
N TRP A 80 1.58 -11.08 7.79
CA TRP A 80 1.81 -9.84 7.07
C TRP A 80 3.20 -9.84 6.45
N THR A 81 3.36 -9.08 5.37
CA THR A 81 4.67 -8.84 4.76
C THR A 81 4.78 -7.40 4.30
N LEU A 82 5.97 -6.83 4.49
CA LEU A 82 6.38 -5.64 3.78
C LEU A 82 6.57 -5.98 2.29
N ILE A 83 6.20 -5.07 1.42
CA ILE A 83 6.47 -5.14 -0.02
C ILE A 83 7.54 -4.10 -0.32
N TYR A 84 8.79 -4.57 -0.38
CA TYR A 84 10.00 -3.75 -0.50
C TYR A 84 10.04 -2.60 0.49
N ASN A 85 9.79 -1.36 0.06
CA ASN A 85 9.65 -0.17 0.91
C ASN A 85 8.38 0.63 0.60
N GLN A 86 7.45 -0.01 -0.11
CA GLN A 86 6.36 0.63 -0.86
C GLN A 86 5.03 0.55 -0.12
N GLY A 87 4.80 -0.55 0.58
CA GLY A 87 3.52 -0.88 1.22
C GLY A 87 3.59 -2.23 1.90
N PHE A 88 2.44 -2.77 2.30
CA PHE A 88 2.38 -4.07 2.95
C PHE A 88 1.09 -4.82 2.61
N GLU A 89 1.14 -6.15 2.67
CA GLU A 89 -0.03 -7.03 2.61
C GLU A 89 -0.25 -7.66 3.99
N VAL A 90 -1.51 -7.71 4.43
CA VAL A 90 -1.94 -8.46 5.62
C VAL A 90 -2.99 -9.49 5.19
N GLN A 91 -2.81 -10.75 5.58
CA GLN A 91 -3.79 -11.81 5.43
C GLN A 91 -4.21 -12.32 6.80
N ILE A 92 -5.44 -12.03 7.21
CA ILE A 92 -5.99 -12.43 8.52
C ILE A 92 -7.49 -12.64 8.41
N ASN A 93 -8.02 -13.58 9.20
CA ASN A 93 -9.46 -13.87 9.28
C ASN A 93 -10.15 -13.99 7.90
N TYR A 94 -9.56 -14.82 7.03
CA TYR A 94 -10.04 -15.11 5.67
C TYR A 94 -10.14 -13.89 4.73
N ARG A 95 -9.43 -12.79 5.02
CA ARG A 95 -9.32 -11.61 4.17
C ARG A 95 -7.87 -11.20 3.93
N LYS A 96 -7.68 -10.48 2.82
CA LYS A 96 -6.42 -9.83 2.44
C LYS A 96 -6.61 -8.32 2.42
N TYR A 97 -5.57 -7.60 2.81
CA TYR A 97 -5.50 -6.14 2.84
C TYR A 97 -4.17 -5.70 2.22
N PHE A 98 -4.21 -4.89 1.17
CA PHE A 98 -3.01 -4.35 0.54
C PHE A 98 -3.14 -2.84 0.31
N ALA A 99 -2.13 -2.09 0.73
CA ALA A 99 -2.03 -0.67 0.45
C ALA A 99 -0.56 -0.22 0.36
N PHE A 100 -0.33 0.81 -0.44
CA PHE A 100 0.93 1.55 -0.44
C PHE A 100 1.01 2.48 0.77
N SER A 101 2.20 2.66 1.33
CA SER A 101 2.47 3.70 2.32
C SER A 101 2.16 5.07 1.73
N LEU A 102 1.62 5.97 2.56
CA LEU A 102 1.24 7.30 2.10
C LEU A 102 2.50 8.14 1.83
N TYR A 103 2.49 8.92 0.75
CA TYR A 103 3.56 9.87 0.44
C TYR A 103 3.02 11.17 -0.13
N LYS A 104 3.84 12.22 -0.08
CA LYS A 104 3.63 13.47 -0.81
C LYS A 104 4.92 13.81 -1.56
N LYS A 105 4.79 14.24 -2.81
CA LYS A 105 5.89 14.73 -3.64
C LYS A 105 5.60 16.18 -4.02
N THR A 106 6.56 17.08 -3.80
CA THR A 106 6.46 18.48 -4.22
C THR A 106 6.94 18.66 -5.67
N SER A 107 6.65 19.82 -6.26
CA SER A 107 7.11 20.17 -7.61
C SER A 107 8.64 20.18 -7.73
N GLU A 108 9.34 20.47 -6.64
CA GLU A 108 10.81 20.55 -6.57
C GLU A 108 11.46 19.17 -6.42
N GLY A 109 10.67 18.09 -6.32
CA GLY A 109 11.17 16.73 -6.16
C GLY A 109 11.35 16.27 -4.71
N ASN A 110 10.97 17.11 -3.72
CA ASN A 110 11.01 16.71 -2.31
C ASN A 110 9.90 15.72 -1.99
N ILE A 111 10.25 14.62 -1.34
CA ILE A 111 9.35 13.55 -0.95
C ILE A 111 9.22 13.53 0.57
N THR A 112 7.97 13.39 1.03
CA THR A 112 7.65 13.06 2.42
C THR A 112 6.93 11.71 2.44
N SER A 113 7.54 10.70 3.05
CA SER A 113 6.93 9.39 3.28
C SER A 113 6.30 9.35 4.67
N TYR A 114 5.00 9.06 4.73
CA TYR A 114 4.23 8.88 5.95
C TYR A 114 4.07 7.38 6.21
N CYS A 115 5.06 6.79 6.86
CA CYS A 115 5.09 5.34 7.10
C CYS A 115 4.13 4.87 8.19
N ASP A 116 3.48 5.80 8.89
CA ASP A 116 2.41 5.56 9.85
C ASP A 116 1.00 5.62 9.22
N ALA A 117 0.91 5.78 7.89
CA ALA A 117 -0.36 5.85 7.17
C ALA A 117 -0.24 5.16 5.80
N VAL A 118 -1.37 4.73 5.26
CA VAL A 118 -1.45 4.18 3.90
C VAL A 118 -2.27 5.09 2.98
N SER A 119 -1.98 5.04 1.70
CA SER A 119 -2.91 5.50 0.67
C SER A 119 -4.14 4.58 0.64
N PRO A 120 -5.29 5.02 0.10
CA PRO A 120 -6.45 4.16 -0.06
C PRO A 120 -6.09 2.84 -0.75
N GLY A 121 -6.34 1.74 -0.05
CA GLY A 121 -5.98 0.40 -0.48
C GLY A 121 -7.19 -0.48 -0.76
N TRP A 122 -6.89 -1.75 -1.05
CA TRP A 122 -7.86 -2.77 -1.39
C TRP A 122 -7.89 -3.88 -0.36
N SER A 123 -9.10 -4.39 -0.12
CA SER A 123 -9.32 -5.58 0.67
C SER A 123 -10.32 -6.47 -0.03
N HIS A 124 -10.18 -7.77 0.15
CA HIS A 124 -11.12 -8.78 -0.36
C HIS A 124 -10.98 -10.06 0.44
N ASP A 125 -11.93 -10.98 0.31
CA ASP A 125 -11.77 -12.32 0.91
C ASP A 125 -10.74 -13.16 0.17
N ILE A 126 -10.24 -14.22 0.78
CA ILE A 126 -9.21 -15.09 0.18
C ILE A 126 -9.66 -15.79 -1.12
N LEU A 127 -10.95 -15.73 -1.49
CA LEU A 127 -11.49 -16.29 -2.73
C LEU A 127 -11.56 -15.23 -3.85
N GLY A 128 -11.11 -13.99 -3.60
CA GLY A 128 -11.14 -12.89 -4.56
C GLY A 128 -12.52 -12.27 -4.73
N ARG A 129 -13.41 -12.42 -3.74
CA ARG A 129 -14.76 -11.84 -3.73
C ARG A 129 -14.89 -10.79 -2.62
N ASN A 130 -16.05 -10.11 -2.58
CA ASN A 130 -16.41 -9.20 -1.49
C ASN A 130 -15.34 -8.12 -1.25
N TRP A 131 -15.03 -7.39 -2.32
CA TRP A 131 -14.01 -6.34 -2.31
C TRP A 131 -14.50 -5.12 -1.54
N ALA A 132 -13.58 -4.43 -0.87
CA ALA A 132 -13.79 -3.16 -0.22
C ALA A 132 -12.53 -2.29 -0.30
N CYS A 133 -12.71 -0.98 -0.33
CA CYS A 133 -11.61 -0.05 -0.10
C CYS A 133 -11.33 0.08 1.39
N TYR A 134 -10.08 0.34 1.76
CA TYR A 134 -9.74 0.62 3.15
C TYR A 134 -8.66 1.69 3.27
N ASN A 135 -8.63 2.33 4.43
CA ASN A 135 -7.50 3.13 4.88
C ASN A 135 -6.96 2.52 6.18
N ALA A 136 -5.72 2.83 6.54
CA ALA A 136 -5.14 2.41 7.81
C ALA A 136 -4.18 3.46 8.37
N ARG A 137 -4.11 3.53 9.70
CA ARG A 137 -3.16 4.39 10.41
C ARG A 137 -2.53 3.66 11.58
N LYS A 138 -1.22 3.81 11.74
CA LYS A 138 -0.46 3.26 12.85
C LYS A 138 -0.80 4.02 14.13
N LEU A 139 -1.04 3.27 15.19
CA LEU A 139 -1.33 3.78 16.54
C LEU A 139 -0.08 3.76 17.41
N ALA A 140 0.74 2.70 17.31
CA ALA A 140 1.94 2.54 18.13
C ALA A 140 2.98 1.60 17.47
N PRO A 141 4.29 1.83 17.68
CA PRO A 141 4.85 3.09 18.19
C PRO A 141 4.61 4.23 17.18
N LEU A 142 4.63 5.47 17.66
CA LEU A 142 4.55 6.65 16.79
C LEU A 142 5.79 6.72 15.91
N VAL A 143 5.59 6.93 14.61
CA VAL A 143 6.66 7.08 13.62
C VAL A 143 6.50 8.44 12.95
N GLY A 144 7.56 9.24 12.96
CA GLY A 144 7.58 10.53 12.28
C GLY A 144 7.70 10.35 10.75
N PRO A 145 7.29 11.36 9.95
CA PRO A 145 7.49 11.33 8.52
C PRO A 145 8.98 11.30 8.15
N LYS A 146 9.30 10.63 7.04
CA LYS A 146 10.65 10.59 6.46
C LYS A 146 10.74 11.54 5.28
N HIS A 147 11.80 12.34 5.23
CA HIS A 147 12.04 13.32 4.16
C HIS A 147 13.23 12.88 3.32
N HIS A 148 13.09 12.92 2.00
CA HIS A 148 14.16 12.60 1.05
C HIS A 148 13.87 13.26 -0.30
N GLU A 149 14.89 13.37 -1.16
CA GLU A 149 14.74 13.86 -2.53
C GLU A 149 14.53 12.69 -3.49
N ASP A 150 13.79 12.92 -4.57
CA ASP A 150 13.65 11.94 -5.65
C ASP A 150 14.97 11.81 -6.42
N ASN A 151 15.84 10.92 -5.94
CA ASN A 151 17.15 10.67 -6.54
C ASN A 151 17.08 9.95 -7.90
N HIS A 152 15.88 9.71 -8.42
CA HIS A 152 15.69 9.10 -9.72
C HIS A 152 15.45 10.18 -10.79
N LEU A 153 16.38 11.12 -11.00
CA LEU A 153 16.44 11.88 -12.25
C LEU A 153 17.12 11.03 -13.33
#